data_AF-A0A961L2G1-F1
#
_entry.id   AF-A0A961L2G1-F1
#
_cell.length_a   1.000
_cell.length_b   1.000
_cell.length_c   1.000
_cell.angle_alpha   90.00
_cell.angle_beta   90.00
_cell.angle_gamma   90.00
#
_symmetry.space_group_name_H-M   'P 1'
#
loop_
_entity.id
_entity.type
_entity.pdbx_description
1 polymer ?
#
loop_
_entity_poly.entity_id
_entity_poly.type
_entity_poly.pdbx_seq_one_letter_code
_entity_poly.pdbx_strand_id
1 'polypeptide(L)'
;MLRLDLTAEPRWLDLGYGVRLRLAPLTTALMVAARSDAAVETLPATATDEERALVFAKAIARIAVSEWEGVGDADGNPVPVTPAGIDALLEVWPIFEAFQAAYVSKGLLLDAEKNSSAPSPIGTSAGATATAQPAARRARTARRG
;
A
#
# COMPACT_ATOMS: atom_id res chain seq x y z
N MET A 1 3.25 -8.93 -17.00
CA MET A 1 2.83 -10.27 -16.51
C MET A 1 3.33 -10.40 -15.09
N LEU A 2 2.42 -10.52 -14.12
CA LEU A 2 2.77 -10.58 -12.71
C LEU A 2 3.55 -11.86 -12.39
N ARG A 3 4.73 -11.72 -11.77
CA ARG A 3 5.50 -12.85 -11.24
C ARG A 3 5.14 -13.04 -9.76
N LEU A 4 4.67 -14.23 -9.43
CA LEU A 4 4.37 -14.60 -8.05
C LEU A 4 5.60 -15.24 -7.41
N ASP A 5 6.01 -14.70 -6.28
CA ASP A 5 7.01 -15.31 -5.41
C ASP A 5 6.29 -16.05 -4.28
N LEU A 6 6.41 -17.38 -4.28
CA LEU A 6 5.71 -18.27 -3.34
C LEU A 6 6.55 -18.60 -2.10
N THR A 7 7.80 -18.17 -2.05
CA THR A 7 8.70 -18.52 -0.93
C THR A 7 8.36 -17.75 0.35
N ALA A 8 7.88 -16.53 0.21
CA ALA A 8 7.54 -15.61 1.30
C ALA A 8 8.65 -15.49 2.39
N GLU A 9 9.90 -15.73 2.05
CA GLU A 9 11.01 -15.74 3.01
C GLU A 9 11.46 -14.31 3.36
N PRO A 10 11.85 -14.04 4.62
CA PRO A 10 12.44 -12.76 5.01
C PRO A 10 13.74 -12.47 4.26
N ARG A 11 13.93 -11.21 3.86
CA ARG A 11 15.11 -10.76 3.10
C ARG A 11 15.81 -9.59 3.78
N TRP A 12 17.13 -9.56 3.62
CA TRP A 12 17.92 -8.42 4.00
C TRP A 12 17.70 -7.26 3.02
N LEU A 13 17.37 -6.10 3.59
CA LEU A 13 17.28 -4.83 2.90
C LEU A 13 18.37 -3.91 3.44
N ASP A 14 19.17 -3.36 2.54
CA ASP A 14 20.16 -2.34 2.84
C ASP A 14 19.51 -0.95 2.77
N LEU A 15 19.63 -0.17 3.84
CA LEU A 15 19.10 1.19 3.94
C LEU A 15 20.20 2.26 3.80
N GLY A 16 21.43 1.86 3.49
CA GLY A 16 22.60 2.72 3.52
C GLY A 16 23.12 2.97 4.94
N TYR A 17 24.18 3.77 5.05
CA TYR A 17 24.80 4.14 6.34
C TYR A 17 25.24 2.95 7.21
N GLY A 18 25.47 1.79 6.60
CA GLY A 18 25.80 0.55 7.32
C GLY A 18 24.60 -0.13 7.99
N VAL A 19 23.38 0.38 7.79
CA VAL A 19 22.15 -0.16 8.39
C VAL A 19 21.50 -1.17 7.45
N ARG A 20 21.22 -2.37 7.96
CA ARG A 20 20.49 -3.42 7.24
C ARG A 20 19.34 -3.95 8.08
N LEU A 21 18.19 -4.20 7.46
CA LEU A 21 17.02 -4.80 8.12
C LEU A 21 16.66 -6.13 7.47
N ARG A 22 16.36 -7.15 8.26
CA ARG A 22 15.79 -8.42 7.78
C ARG A 22 14.27 -8.35 7.88
N LEU A 23 13.62 -8.24 6.74
CA LEU A 23 12.19 -7.93 6.61
C LEU A 23 11.41 -9.11 6.04
N ALA A 24 10.27 -9.42 6.63
CA ALA A 24 9.27 -10.28 6.00
C ALA A 24 8.77 -9.66 4.68
N PRO A 25 8.22 -10.44 3.73
CA PRO A 25 7.61 -9.87 2.54
C PRO A 25 6.41 -8.97 2.89
N LEU A 26 6.24 -7.88 2.14
CA LEU A 26 5.11 -6.96 2.30
C LEU A 26 3.83 -7.59 1.72
N THR A 27 3.20 -8.47 2.48
CA THR A 27 1.95 -9.15 2.08
C THR A 27 0.72 -8.29 2.36
N THR A 28 -0.40 -8.61 1.71
CA THR A 28 -1.69 -7.99 2.02
C THR A 28 -2.08 -8.15 3.49
N ALA A 29 -1.80 -9.32 4.10
CA ALA A 29 -2.08 -9.55 5.51
C ALA A 29 -1.28 -8.61 6.42
N LEU A 30 0.01 -8.39 6.10
CA LEU A 30 0.86 -7.43 6.80
C LEU A 30 0.31 -6.00 6.67
N MET A 31 -0.07 -5.60 5.44
CA MET A 31 -0.66 -4.28 5.19
C MET A 31 -1.98 -4.07 5.95
N VAL A 32 -2.83 -5.10 6.03
CA VAL A 32 -4.09 -5.04 6.81
C VAL A 32 -3.80 -4.95 8.31
N ALA A 33 -2.85 -5.74 8.81
CA ALA A 33 -2.43 -5.67 10.20
C ALA A 33 -1.87 -4.28 10.56
N ALA A 34 -1.03 -3.71 9.71
CA ALA A 34 -0.48 -2.36 9.91
C ALA A 34 -1.57 -1.27 9.93
N ARG A 35 -2.62 -1.41 9.10
CA ARG A 35 -3.76 -0.46 9.10
C ARG A 35 -4.60 -0.55 10.37
N SER A 36 -4.55 -1.67 11.08
CA SER A 36 -5.27 -1.90 12.34
C SER A 36 -4.42 -1.54 13.56
N ASP A 37 -3.22 -0.98 13.36
CA ASP A 37 -2.38 -0.50 14.45
C ASP A 37 -3.06 0.70 15.12
N ALA A 38 -3.13 0.68 16.46
CA ALA A 38 -3.83 1.70 17.22
C ALA A 38 -3.28 3.12 16.97
N ALA A 39 -1.97 3.27 16.74
CA ALA A 39 -1.40 4.58 16.42
C ALA A 39 -1.87 5.08 15.05
N VAL A 40 -2.10 4.17 14.09
CA VAL A 40 -2.66 4.50 12.78
C VAL A 40 -4.14 4.86 12.89
N GLU A 41 -4.92 4.09 13.65
CA GLU A 41 -6.37 4.33 13.82
C GLU A 41 -6.69 5.63 14.56
N THR A 42 -5.84 6.02 15.52
CA THR A 42 -6.06 7.21 16.36
C THR A 42 -5.54 8.50 15.76
N LEU A 43 -4.95 8.46 14.55
CA LEU A 43 -4.49 9.66 13.86
C LEU A 43 -5.65 10.62 13.60
N PRO A 44 -5.50 11.91 13.92
CA PRO A 44 -6.52 12.90 13.63
C PRO A 44 -6.63 13.11 12.12
N ALA A 45 -7.85 13.42 11.64
CA ALA A 45 -8.08 13.76 10.23
C ALA A 45 -7.25 14.96 9.76
N THR A 46 -6.85 15.83 10.69
CA THR A 46 -6.01 17.01 10.44
C THR A 46 -4.51 16.71 10.38
N ALA A 47 -4.07 15.47 10.62
CA ALA A 47 -2.67 15.09 10.47
C ALA A 47 -2.19 15.42 9.05
N THR A 48 -0.90 15.72 8.89
CA THR A 48 -0.30 15.88 7.58
C THR A 48 -0.14 14.53 6.89
N ASP A 49 0.07 14.53 5.57
CA ASP A 49 0.39 13.30 4.85
C ASP A 49 1.71 12.68 5.32
N GLU A 50 2.68 13.50 5.71
CA GLU A 50 3.96 13.05 6.26
C GLU A 50 3.80 12.37 7.61
N GLU A 51 3.01 12.94 8.51
CA GLU A 51 2.70 12.32 9.81
C GLU A 51 2.00 10.98 9.63
N ARG A 52 1.00 10.91 8.73
CA ARG A 52 0.32 9.65 8.37
C ARG A 52 1.31 8.63 7.82
N ALA A 53 2.18 9.04 6.89
CA ALA A 53 3.16 8.17 6.28
C ALA A 53 4.14 7.62 7.30
N LEU A 54 4.65 8.46 8.21
CA LEU A 54 5.58 8.05 9.26
C LEU A 54 4.96 7.03 10.21
N VAL A 55 3.77 7.31 10.73
CA VAL A 55 3.09 6.40 11.65
C VAL A 55 2.76 5.07 10.97
N PHE A 56 2.31 5.10 9.72
CA PHE A 56 2.03 3.88 8.97
C PHE A 56 3.30 3.08 8.65
N ALA A 57 4.41 3.75 8.33
CA ALA A 57 5.71 3.13 8.13
C ALA A 57 6.21 2.40 9.38
N LYS A 58 6.07 3.02 10.55
CA LYS A 58 6.41 2.41 11.84
C LYS A 58 5.57 1.18 12.13
N ALA A 59 4.25 1.26 11.91
CA ALA A 59 3.36 0.10 12.07
C ALA A 59 3.79 -1.07 11.17
N ILE A 60 4.10 -0.79 9.89
CA ILE A 60 4.62 -1.81 8.96
C ILE A 60 5.95 -2.39 9.46
N ALA A 61 6.90 -1.54 9.84
CA ALA A 61 8.24 -1.97 10.26
C ALA A 61 8.19 -2.84 11.52
N ARG A 62 7.35 -2.49 12.49
CA ARG A 62 7.16 -3.29 13.73
C ARG A 62 6.67 -4.72 13.45
N ILE A 63 5.92 -4.92 12.36
CA ILE A 63 5.44 -6.24 11.96
C ILE A 63 6.47 -6.96 11.08
N ALA A 64 7.17 -6.22 10.23
CA ALA A 64 8.04 -6.77 9.20
C ALA A 64 9.46 -7.12 9.68
N VAL A 65 10.03 -6.31 10.57
CA VAL A 65 11.44 -6.43 10.98
C VAL A 65 11.63 -7.58 11.96
N SER A 66 12.54 -8.48 11.62
CA SER A 66 12.91 -9.63 12.46
C SER A 66 14.32 -9.50 13.04
N GLU A 67 15.26 -8.96 12.25
CA GLU A 67 16.66 -8.75 12.63
C GLU A 67 17.15 -7.43 12.03
N TRP A 68 18.22 -6.87 12.57
CA TRP A 68 18.90 -5.72 11.99
C TRP A 68 20.42 -5.78 12.22
N GLU A 69 21.15 -4.97 11.47
CA GLU A 69 22.57 -4.73 11.65
C GLU A 69 22.86 -3.23 11.52
N GLY A 70 23.96 -2.78 12.12
CA GLY A 70 24.40 -1.39 12.06
C GLY A 70 23.61 -0.43 12.95
N VAL A 71 22.75 -0.95 13.82
CA VAL A 71 22.00 -0.16 14.80
C VAL A 71 22.61 -0.39 16.19
N GLY A 72 23.05 0.70 16.82
CA GLY A 72 23.66 0.69 18.13
C GLY A 72 23.11 1.77 19.06
N ASP A 73 23.47 1.68 20.33
CA ASP A 73 23.20 2.71 21.33
C ASP A 73 24.14 3.93 21.17
N ALA A 74 24.07 4.87 22.11
CA ALA A 74 24.89 6.08 22.10
C ALA A 74 26.40 5.80 22.21
N ASP A 75 26.79 4.64 22.75
CA ASP A 75 28.18 4.20 22.86
C ASP A 75 28.62 3.36 21.66
N GLY A 76 27.72 3.13 20.69
CA GLY A 76 27.96 2.34 19.49
C GLY A 76 27.85 0.82 19.70
N ASN A 77 27.33 0.36 20.84
CA ASN A 77 27.13 -1.07 21.07
C ASN A 77 25.88 -1.54 20.32
N PRO A 78 25.92 -2.71 19.64
CA PRO A 78 24.75 -3.25 18.96
C PRO A 78 23.57 -3.44 19.91
N VAL A 79 22.39 -3.00 19.49
CA VAL A 79 21.15 -3.14 20.26
C VAL A 79 20.23 -4.21 19.66
N PRO A 80 19.38 -4.88 20.46
CA PRO A 80 18.39 -5.80 19.92
C PRO A 80 17.24 -5.05 19.23
N VAL A 81 16.59 -5.71 18.26
CA VAL A 81 15.37 -5.20 17.63
C VAL A 81 14.28 -5.09 18.69
N THR A 82 13.72 -3.90 18.85
CA THR A 82 12.56 -3.64 19.73
C THR A 82 11.59 -2.69 19.03
N PRO A 83 10.29 -2.69 19.39
CA PRO A 83 9.33 -1.75 18.81
C PRO A 83 9.77 -0.29 18.97
N ALA A 84 10.24 0.09 20.17
CA ALA A 84 10.75 1.44 20.43
C ALA A 84 12.02 1.76 19.61
N GLY A 85 12.90 0.78 19.44
CA GLY A 85 14.10 0.93 18.61
C GLY A 85 13.76 1.09 17.11
N ILE A 86 12.77 0.37 16.61
CA ILE A 86 12.25 0.54 15.24
C ILE A 86 11.66 1.93 15.06
N ASP A 87 10.86 2.38 16.02
CA ASP A 87 10.28 3.72 15.98
C ASP A 87 11.37 4.79 15.95
N ALA A 88 12.38 4.67 16.83
CA ALA A 88 13.52 5.59 16.88
C ALA A 88 14.37 5.56 15.59
N LEU A 89 14.60 4.39 15.01
CA LEU A 89 15.34 4.25 13.75
C LEU A 89 14.63 4.99 12.61
N LEU A 90 13.30 4.91 12.56
CA LEU A 90 12.49 5.59 11.55
C LEU A 90 12.25 7.08 11.83
N GLU A 91 12.71 7.62 12.96
CA GLU A 91 12.81 9.09 13.14
C GLU A 91 14.04 9.67 12.40
N VAL A 92 15.00 8.82 12.01
CA VAL A 92 16.16 9.26 11.24
C VAL A 92 15.72 9.43 9.79
N TRP A 93 15.53 10.69 9.37
CA TRP A 93 14.94 11.03 8.07
C TRP A 93 15.53 10.27 6.86
N PRO A 94 16.86 10.19 6.65
CA PRO A 94 17.42 9.41 5.54
C PRO A 94 17.07 7.92 5.57
N ILE A 95 16.97 7.33 6.78
CA ILE A 95 16.62 5.92 6.95
C ILE A 95 15.14 5.69 6.68
N PHE A 96 14.28 6.60 7.14
CA PHE A 96 12.85 6.60 6.80
C PHE A 96 12.62 6.65 5.29
N GLU A 97 13.28 7.57 4.59
CA GLU A 97 13.17 7.70 3.13
C GLU A 97 13.64 6.43 2.42
N ALA A 98 14.78 5.87 2.83
CA ALA A 98 15.30 4.62 2.28
C ALA A 98 14.32 3.46 2.48
N PHE A 99 13.75 3.34 3.68
CA PHE A 99 12.76 2.32 4.02
C PHE A 99 11.48 2.46 3.20
N GLN A 100 10.93 3.67 3.09
CA GLN A 100 9.76 3.97 2.26
C GLN A 100 10.00 3.60 0.81
N ALA A 101 11.09 4.07 0.21
CA ALA A 101 11.40 3.86 -1.20
C ALA A 101 11.66 2.38 -1.52
N ALA A 102 12.42 1.69 -0.67
CA ALA A 102 12.93 0.36 -0.99
C ALA A 102 12.03 -0.79 -0.53
N TYR A 103 11.21 -0.59 0.50
CA TYR A 103 10.33 -1.64 1.04
C TYR A 103 8.85 -1.35 0.75
N VAL A 104 8.35 -0.17 1.12
CA VAL A 104 6.91 0.15 1.04
C VAL A 104 6.50 0.45 -0.39
N SER A 105 7.18 1.38 -1.07
CA SER A 105 6.86 1.78 -2.45
C SER A 105 7.05 0.64 -3.45
N LYS A 106 8.08 -0.21 -3.29
CA LYS A 106 8.25 -1.40 -4.15
C LYS A 106 7.14 -2.43 -3.97
N GLY A 107 6.60 -2.58 -2.76
CA GLY A 107 5.43 -3.43 -2.52
C GLY A 107 4.15 -2.88 -3.14
N LEU A 108 4.02 -1.55 -3.22
CA LEU A 108 2.88 -0.84 -3.82
C LEU A 108 3.01 -0.61 -5.34
N LEU A 109 4.20 -0.75 -5.93
CA LEU A 109 4.44 -0.58 -7.37
C LEU A 109 3.66 -1.58 -8.24
N LEU A 110 3.23 -2.70 -7.65
CA LEU A 110 2.28 -3.65 -8.24
C LEU A 110 0.89 -3.05 -8.46
N ASP A 111 0.45 -2.10 -7.64
CA ASP A 111 -0.80 -1.35 -7.85
C ASP A 111 -0.66 -0.31 -8.97
N ALA A 112 0.56 0.16 -9.26
CA ALA A 112 0.81 1.16 -10.30
C ALA A 112 0.75 0.59 -11.73
N GLU A 113 0.93 -0.73 -11.94
CA GLU A 113 0.68 -1.39 -13.24
C GLU A 113 -0.80 -1.26 -13.68
N LYS A 114 -1.73 -0.86 -12.79
CA LYS A 114 -3.12 -0.54 -13.15
C LYS A 114 -3.32 0.87 -13.73
N ASN A 115 -2.35 1.78 -13.58
CA ASN A 115 -2.52 3.20 -13.93
C ASN A 115 -1.79 3.67 -15.20
N SER A 116 -1.24 2.76 -16.03
CA SER A 116 -0.82 3.12 -17.40
C SER A 116 -1.99 3.22 -18.40
N SER A 117 -3.24 3.15 -17.94
CA SER A 117 -4.40 3.61 -18.70
C SER A 117 -4.92 4.89 -18.07
N ALA A 118 -4.38 6.05 -18.49
CA ALA A 118 -5.10 7.29 -18.30
C ALA A 118 -6.47 7.15 -19.01
N PRO A 119 -7.62 7.35 -18.33
CA PRO A 119 -8.83 7.65 -19.08
C PRO A 119 -8.61 9.04 -19.68
N SER A 120 -8.53 9.11 -21.01
CA SER A 120 -8.66 10.36 -21.74
C SER A 120 -9.87 11.13 -21.19
N PRO A 121 -9.77 12.45 -20.93
CA PRO A 121 -10.91 13.21 -20.47
C PRO A 121 -11.82 13.47 -21.67
N ILE A 122 -12.67 12.50 -22.01
CA ILE A 122 -13.77 12.71 -22.94
C ILE A 122 -14.95 11.84 -22.49
N GLY A 123 -16.02 12.51 -22.12
CA GLY A 123 -17.30 11.88 -21.83
C GLY A 123 -18.06 12.59 -20.73
N THR A 124 -18.37 13.87 -20.92
CA THR A 124 -19.52 14.48 -20.25
C THR A 124 -20.72 13.55 -20.46
N SER A 125 -21.26 13.02 -19.38
CA SER A 125 -22.49 12.24 -19.38
C SER A 125 -23.66 13.13 -19.76
N ALA A 126 -23.82 13.38 -21.06
CA ALA A 126 -25.09 13.73 -21.67
C ALA A 126 -25.91 12.43 -21.76
N GLY A 127 -27.13 12.46 -21.22
CA GLY A 127 -27.98 11.29 -21.05
C GLY A 127 -28.13 10.46 -22.32
N ALA A 128 -28.08 9.14 -22.17
CA ALA A 128 -28.42 8.21 -23.23
C ALA A 128 -29.88 8.45 -23.68
N THR A 129 -30.04 9.07 -24.84
CA THR A 129 -31.35 9.17 -25.51
C THR A 129 -31.75 7.77 -25.94
N ALA A 130 -32.91 7.29 -25.48
CA ALA A 130 -33.46 6.00 -25.88
C ALA A 130 -33.68 5.94 -27.40
N THR A 131 -32.99 5.04 -28.10
CA THR A 131 -33.04 4.88 -29.57
C THR A 131 -34.05 3.85 -30.07
N ALA A 132 -34.84 3.24 -29.19
CA ALA A 132 -35.86 2.27 -29.60
C ALA A 132 -37.25 2.93 -29.72
N GLN A 133 -37.80 2.96 -30.94
CA GLN A 133 -39.22 3.28 -31.14
C GLN A 133 -40.10 2.15 -30.58
N PRO A 134 -41.24 2.45 -29.91
CA PRO A 134 -42.18 1.43 -29.45
C PRO A 134 -42.78 0.65 -30.64
N ALA A 135 -42.86 -0.67 -30.52
CA ALA A 135 -43.44 -1.53 -31.54
C ALA A 135 -44.94 -1.27 -31.75
N ALA A 136 -45.39 -1.21 -33.01
CA ALA A 136 -46.80 -1.05 -33.36
C ALA A 136 -47.65 -2.25 -32.90
N ARG A 137 -48.85 -1.95 -32.41
CA ARG A 137 -49.80 -2.85 -31.74
C ARG A 137 -50.20 -4.04 -32.63
N ARG A 138 -50.44 -5.20 -31.99
CA ARG A 138 -50.85 -6.48 -32.62
C ARG A 138 -52.07 -6.35 -33.54
N ALA A 139 -52.02 -7.07 -34.66
CA ALA A 139 -53.09 -7.18 -35.65
C ALA A 139 -54.35 -7.86 -35.07
N ARG A 140 -55.52 -7.40 -35.52
CA ARG A 140 -56.85 -7.90 -35.14
C ARG A 140 -57.12 -9.24 -35.84
N THR A 141 -57.46 -10.28 -35.09
CA THR A 141 -57.87 -11.59 -35.61
C THR A 141 -59.19 -11.52 -36.38
N ALA A 142 -59.26 -12.17 -37.54
CA ALA A 142 -60.46 -12.27 -38.38
C ALA A 142 -61.54 -13.15 -37.73
N ARG A 143 -62.81 -12.77 -37.92
CA ARG A 143 -64.00 -13.53 -37.48
C ARG A 143 -64.35 -14.54 -38.58
N ARG A 144 -64.35 -15.84 -38.27
CA ARG A 144 -64.89 -16.88 -39.17
C ARG A 144 -66.41 -16.83 -39.13
N GLY A 145 -67.03 -16.70 -40.29
CA GLY A 145 -68.37 -17.18 -40.60
C GLY A 145 -68.24 -18.41 -41.48
#